data_AF-A0A256YV17-F1
#
_entry.id   AF-A0A256YV17-F1
#
_cell.length_a   1.000
_cell.length_b   1.000
_cell.length_c   1.000
_cell.angle_alpha   90.00
_cell.angle_beta   90.00
_cell.angle_gamma   90.00
#
_symmetry.space_group_name_H-M   'P 1'
#
loop_
_entity.id
_entity.type
_entity.pdbx_description
1 polymer ?
#
loop_
_entity_poly.entity_id
_entity_poly.type
_entity_poly.pdbx_seq_one_letter_code
_entity_poly.pdbx_strand_id
1 'polypeptide(L)'
;ESMDPYGIVYKLEHIVTTWEDSFEEAVRELCPKADGDRAKTLTNLVEVARGVDYIYRIVRHYYLLGKKTANIYLVLQLQMLMPQIMEIADAYRQASHAFAHGQPIGDGVGVLAVAKLVKDLEKKTYEIAKDTVVQEVSLDGRRLLVLRAVGPGGAVGKPGEGVRKLMEAEGEKVKAIITIDAGLKLEGEETGKIVEGVGVAVGGIGIDKYKIEEIAKKRNVPLYAFVIYESIAEAITPMRESIAKAADKVLEKVKAIIREKVREGETAIVAGIGNSIGIGMT
;
A
#
# COMPACT_ATOMS: atom_id res chain seq x y z
N GLU A 1 12.51 -13.65 -9.96
CA GLU A 1 12.20 -14.83 -10.80
C GLU A 1 12.26 -16.11 -9.98
N SER A 2 11.28 -16.33 -9.11
CA SER A 2 10.96 -17.68 -8.64
C SER A 2 9.52 -17.87 -9.05
N MET A 3 9.27 -18.75 -10.03
CA MET A 3 7.94 -19.36 -10.13
C MET A 3 7.61 -19.96 -8.76
N ASP A 4 6.33 -20.03 -8.43
CA ASP A 4 5.87 -20.69 -7.21
C ASP A 4 5.38 -22.11 -7.52
N PRO A 5 6.27 -23.06 -7.88
CA PRO A 5 5.86 -24.40 -8.31
C PRO A 5 5.16 -25.20 -7.21
N TYR A 6 5.26 -24.75 -5.95
CA TYR A 6 4.72 -25.46 -4.79
C TYR A 6 3.60 -24.70 -4.07
N GLY A 7 3.11 -23.58 -4.62
CA GLY A 7 2.03 -22.80 -3.99
C GLY A 7 2.42 -22.11 -2.68
N ILE A 8 3.71 -21.83 -2.47
CA ILE A 8 4.27 -21.08 -1.34
C ILE A 8 3.60 -19.71 -1.19
N VAL A 9 3.32 -19.01 -2.29
CA VAL A 9 2.67 -17.69 -2.27
C VAL A 9 1.30 -17.78 -1.63
N TYR A 10 0.49 -18.76 -2.01
CA TYR A 10 -0.84 -18.98 -1.43
C TYR A 10 -0.77 -19.46 0.02
N LYS A 11 0.25 -20.26 0.38
CA LYS A 11 0.51 -20.64 1.77
C LYS A 11 0.87 -19.43 2.63
N LEU A 12 1.73 -18.54 2.13
CA LEU A 12 2.08 -17.30 2.81
C LEU A 12 0.86 -16.38 2.96
N GLU A 13 0.03 -16.29 1.92
CA GLU A 13 -1.23 -15.54 1.99
C GLU A 13 -2.14 -16.05 3.10
N HIS A 14 -2.30 -17.37 3.21
CA HIS A 14 -3.11 -17.95 4.26
C HIS A 14 -2.59 -17.57 5.65
N ILE A 15 -1.28 -17.69 5.88
CA ILE A 15 -0.66 -17.33 7.17
C ILE A 15 -0.86 -15.86 7.50
N VAL A 16 -0.61 -14.97 6.54
CA VAL A 16 -0.75 -13.51 6.75
C VAL A 16 -2.21 -13.14 6.97
N THR A 17 -3.13 -13.69 6.17
CA THR A 17 -4.56 -13.41 6.32
C THR A 17 -5.07 -13.90 7.67
N THR A 18 -4.68 -15.10 8.12
CA THR A 18 -5.06 -15.61 9.44
C THR A 18 -4.50 -14.73 10.55
N TRP A 19 -3.26 -14.25 10.41
CA TRP A 19 -2.67 -13.32 11.37
C TRP A 19 -3.45 -11.98 11.42
N GLU A 20 -3.74 -11.38 10.27
CA GLU A 20 -4.52 -10.13 10.17
C GLU A 20 -5.92 -10.29 10.79
N ASP A 21 -6.63 -11.37 10.46
CA ASP A 21 -7.98 -11.65 10.95
C ASP A 21 -7.98 -11.82 12.48
N SER A 22 -7.09 -12.66 13.02
CA SER A 22 -6.97 -12.88 14.47
C SER A 22 -6.54 -11.61 15.21
N PHE A 23 -5.68 -10.80 14.60
CA PHE A 23 -5.21 -9.56 15.21
C PHE A 23 -6.31 -8.49 15.24
N GLU A 24 -7.06 -8.32 14.15
CA GLU A 24 -8.20 -7.42 14.09
C GLU A 24 -9.32 -7.86 15.06
N GLU A 25 -9.58 -9.17 15.17
CA GLU A 25 -10.54 -9.73 16.13
C GLU A 25 -10.15 -9.40 17.57
N ALA A 26 -8.89 -9.62 17.95
CA ALA A 26 -8.40 -9.29 19.29
C ALA A 26 -8.55 -7.80 19.63
N VAL A 27 -8.32 -6.90 18.66
CA VAL A 27 -8.52 -5.46 18.84
C VAL A 27 -10.01 -5.12 19.02
N ARG A 28 -10.90 -5.77 18.26
CA ARG A 28 -12.36 -5.59 18.39
C ARG A 28 -12.87 -6.07 19.74
N GLU A 29 -12.35 -7.18 20.26
CA GLU A 29 -12.70 -7.67 21.61
C GLU A 29 -12.31 -6.67 22.70
N LEU A 30 -11.15 -6.02 22.57
CA LEU A 30 -10.70 -4.98 23.49
C LEU A 30 -11.50 -3.67 23.36
N CYS A 31 -12.04 -3.39 22.17
CA CYS A 31 -12.73 -2.14 21.84
C CYS A 31 -14.14 -2.37 21.29
N PRO A 32 -15.08 -2.97 22.05
CA PRO A 32 -16.39 -3.42 21.54
C PRO A 32 -17.34 -2.28 21.13
N LYS A 33 -16.99 -1.02 21.47
CA LYS A 33 -17.76 0.18 21.11
C LYS A 33 -17.25 0.88 19.84
N ALA A 34 -16.13 0.44 19.28
CA ALA A 34 -15.59 1.02 18.05
C ALA A 34 -16.41 0.56 16.85
N ASP A 35 -16.78 1.51 15.99
CA ASP A 35 -17.32 1.23 14.66
C ASP A 35 -16.24 0.65 13.74
N GLY A 36 -16.63 0.10 12.58
CA GLY A 36 -15.73 -0.66 11.70
C GLY A 36 -14.47 0.09 11.27
N ASP A 37 -14.60 1.34 10.84
CA ASP A 37 -13.46 2.16 10.41
C ASP A 37 -12.54 2.52 11.58
N ARG A 38 -13.13 2.77 12.75
CA ARG A 38 -12.39 3.06 13.98
C ARG A 38 -11.69 1.83 14.52
N ALA A 39 -12.29 0.65 14.41
CA ALA A 39 -11.65 -0.62 14.76
C ALA A 39 -10.39 -0.85 13.91
N LYS A 40 -10.47 -0.67 12.58
CA LYS A 40 -9.31 -0.75 11.69
C LYS A 40 -8.21 0.25 12.04
N THR A 41 -8.62 1.48 12.32
CA THR A 41 -7.69 2.54 12.73
C THR A 41 -6.98 2.20 14.05
N LEU A 42 -7.71 1.64 15.02
CA LEU A 42 -7.14 1.14 16.28
C LEU A 42 -6.20 -0.02 16.03
N THR A 43 -6.53 -0.95 15.12
CA THR A 43 -5.64 -2.06 14.73
C THR A 43 -4.29 -1.53 14.26
N ASN A 44 -4.28 -0.56 13.32
CA ASN A 44 -3.03 0.05 12.84
C ASN A 44 -2.26 0.76 13.97
N LEU A 45 -2.96 1.38 14.93
CA LEU A 45 -2.30 2.00 16.09
C LEU A 45 -1.61 0.95 16.99
N VAL A 46 -2.22 -0.22 17.19
CA VAL A 46 -1.58 -1.34 17.91
C VAL A 46 -0.38 -1.86 17.12
N GLU A 47 -0.44 -1.92 15.78
CA GLU A 47 0.72 -2.28 14.95
C GLU A 47 1.89 -1.30 15.11
N VAL A 48 1.60 0.01 15.12
CA VAL A 48 2.59 1.06 15.38
C VAL A 48 3.22 0.87 16.77
N ALA A 49 2.41 0.64 17.81
CA ALA A 49 2.90 0.38 19.16
C ALA A 49 3.79 -0.87 19.23
N ARG A 50 3.40 -1.94 18.52
CA ARG A 50 4.19 -3.17 18.38
C ARG A 50 5.53 -2.92 17.68
N GLY A 51 5.56 -2.05 16.68
CA GLY A 51 6.79 -1.61 16.01
C GLY A 51 7.76 -0.93 16.97
N VAL A 52 7.26 0.00 17.79
CA VAL A 52 8.07 0.68 18.83
C VAL A 52 8.59 -0.29 19.88
N ASP A 53 7.74 -1.21 20.38
CA ASP A 53 8.16 -2.25 21.32
C ASP A 53 9.26 -3.14 20.73
N TYR A 54 9.12 -3.53 19.46
CA TYR A 54 10.12 -4.33 18.77
C TYR A 54 11.47 -3.62 18.68
N ILE A 55 11.48 -2.34 18.30
CA ILE A 55 12.71 -1.52 18.27
C ILE A 55 13.36 -1.49 19.66
N TYR A 56 12.57 -1.19 20.70
CA TYR A 56 13.07 -1.16 22.08
C TYR A 56 13.69 -2.50 22.50
N ARG A 57 13.01 -3.62 22.22
CA ARG A 57 13.49 -4.97 22.57
C ARG A 57 14.79 -5.32 21.86
N ILE A 58 14.92 -4.99 20.58
CA ILE A 58 16.14 -5.25 19.80
C ILE A 58 17.31 -4.40 20.30
N VAL A 59 17.10 -3.10 20.52
CA VAL A 59 18.11 -2.18 21.07
C VAL A 59 18.58 -2.67 22.45
N ARG A 60 17.63 -2.98 23.33
CA ARG A 60 17.92 -3.50 24.67
C ARG A 60 18.66 -4.84 24.62
N HIS A 61 18.28 -5.73 23.71
CA HIS A 61 18.94 -7.02 23.54
C HIS A 61 20.43 -6.85 23.20
N TYR A 62 20.75 -6.09 22.15
CA TYR A 62 22.14 -5.89 21.73
C TYR A 62 22.97 -5.13 22.76
N TYR A 63 22.38 -4.15 23.45
CA TYR A 63 23.03 -3.45 24.54
C TYR A 63 23.41 -4.40 25.69
N LEU A 64 22.45 -5.21 26.17
CA LEU A 64 22.68 -6.16 27.26
C LEU A 64 23.65 -7.28 26.85
N LEU A 65 23.56 -7.76 25.62
CA LEU A 65 24.47 -8.77 25.08
C LEU A 65 25.91 -8.25 25.03
N GLY A 66 26.12 -7.03 24.51
CA GLY A 66 27.42 -6.36 24.48
C GLY A 66 28.00 -6.21 25.88
N LYS A 67 27.18 -5.77 26.85
CA LYS A 67 27.60 -5.64 28.25
C LYS A 67 27.96 -6.99 28.89
N LYS A 68 27.14 -8.03 28.68
CA LYS A 68 27.34 -9.36 29.29
C LYS A 68 28.60 -10.05 28.76
N THR A 69 28.89 -9.87 27.46
CA THR A 69 30.03 -10.51 26.78
C THR A 69 31.30 -9.66 26.79
N ALA A 70 31.25 -8.44 27.34
CA ALA A 70 32.28 -7.43 27.22
C ALA A 70 32.71 -7.16 25.75
N ASN A 71 31.79 -7.38 24.80
CA ASN A 71 32.05 -7.17 23.38
C ASN A 71 31.77 -5.72 22.99
N ILE A 72 32.83 -4.91 22.96
CA ILE A 72 32.76 -3.49 22.62
C ILE A 72 32.22 -3.23 21.20
N TYR A 73 32.43 -4.15 20.26
CA TYR A 73 31.98 -3.99 18.88
C TYR A 73 30.45 -3.99 18.77
N LEU A 74 29.76 -4.78 19.59
CA LEU A 74 28.29 -4.76 19.65
C LEU A 74 27.76 -3.42 20.15
N VAL A 75 28.40 -2.84 21.16
CA VAL A 75 28.01 -1.56 21.73
C VAL A 75 28.30 -0.41 20.75
N LEU A 76 29.46 -0.44 20.09
CA LEU A 76 29.83 0.54 19.06
C LEU A 76 28.88 0.49 17.87
N GLN A 77 28.56 -0.70 17.34
CA GLN A 77 27.62 -0.84 16.24
C GLN A 77 26.24 -0.27 16.61
N LEU A 78 25.75 -0.58 17.82
CA LEU A 78 24.49 -0.03 18.29
C LEU A 78 24.56 1.51 18.33
N GLN A 79 25.61 2.09 18.91
CA GLN A 79 25.80 3.54 18.98
C GLN A 79 25.85 4.20 17.60
N MET A 80 26.51 3.57 16.62
CA MET A 80 26.57 4.07 15.24
C MET A 80 25.20 4.07 14.56
N LEU A 81 24.35 3.08 14.84
CA LEU A 81 23.01 2.96 14.28
C LEU A 81 21.95 3.76 15.05
N MET A 82 22.24 4.18 16.30
CA MET A 82 21.27 4.88 17.15
C MET A 82 20.59 6.07 16.48
N PRO A 83 21.26 6.95 15.71
CA PRO A 83 20.58 8.07 15.05
C PRO A 83 19.45 7.61 14.11
N GLN A 84 19.71 6.60 13.28
CA GLN A 84 18.71 6.04 12.36
C GLN A 84 17.58 5.32 13.11
N ILE A 85 17.92 4.59 14.17
CA ILE A 85 16.94 3.93 15.03
C ILE A 85 16.01 4.94 15.70
N MET A 86 16.56 6.07 16.18
CA MET A 86 15.78 7.14 16.81
C MET A 86 14.88 7.85 15.81
N GLU A 87 15.35 8.07 14.57
CA GLU A 87 14.53 8.63 13.50
C GLU A 87 13.33 7.74 13.18
N ILE A 88 13.56 6.43 13.03
CA ILE A 88 12.48 5.45 12.83
C ILE A 88 11.52 5.46 14.03
N ALA A 89 12.03 5.44 15.26
CA ALA A 89 11.20 5.46 16.46
C ALA A 89 10.34 6.75 16.57
N ASP A 90 10.90 7.90 16.21
CA ASP A 90 10.13 9.15 16.16
C ASP A 90 9.07 9.15 15.05
N ALA A 91 9.39 8.54 13.90
CA ALA A 91 8.41 8.34 12.84
C ALA A 91 7.23 7.46 13.30
N TYR A 92 7.48 6.36 14.03
CA TYR A 92 6.41 5.58 14.66
C TYR A 92 5.60 6.39 15.68
N ARG A 93 6.25 7.24 16.47
CA ARG A 93 5.55 8.15 17.40
C ARG A 93 4.62 9.11 16.64
N GLN A 94 5.10 9.71 15.55
CA GLN A 94 4.28 10.59 14.71
C GLN A 94 3.16 9.82 13.99
N ALA A 95 3.43 8.60 13.52
CA ALA A 95 2.43 7.70 12.95
C ALA A 95 1.30 7.46 13.94
N SER A 96 1.60 7.20 15.22
CA SER A 96 0.57 6.99 16.25
C SER A 96 -0.41 8.18 16.34
N HIS A 97 0.09 9.40 16.15
CA HIS A 97 -0.73 10.61 16.12
C HIS A 97 -1.57 10.68 14.85
N ALA A 98 -1.00 10.35 13.69
CA ALA A 98 -1.71 10.30 12.41
C ALA A 98 -2.86 9.29 12.45
N PHE A 99 -2.59 8.07 12.92
CA PHE A 99 -3.60 7.03 13.09
C PHE A 99 -4.68 7.44 14.10
N ALA A 100 -4.31 7.99 15.26
CA ALA A 100 -5.27 8.44 16.26
C ALA A 100 -6.26 9.51 15.74
N HIS A 101 -5.83 10.35 14.78
CA HIS A 101 -6.65 11.41 14.19
C HIS A 101 -7.22 11.07 12.81
N GLY A 102 -6.99 9.87 12.29
CA GLY A 102 -7.44 9.48 10.95
C GLY A 102 -6.83 10.31 9.82
N GLN A 103 -5.59 10.79 9.98
CA GLN A 103 -4.91 11.60 8.97
C GLN A 103 -4.31 10.73 7.87
N PRO A 104 -4.36 11.15 6.60
CA PRO A 104 -3.71 10.44 5.51
C PRO A 104 -2.19 10.43 5.69
N ILE A 105 -1.59 9.26 5.44
CA ILE A 105 -0.14 9.03 5.52
C ILE A 105 0.49 8.89 4.14
N GLY A 106 1.82 8.99 4.03
CA GLY A 106 2.55 8.90 2.76
C GLY A 106 2.22 7.66 1.92
N ASP A 107 2.18 6.49 2.57
CA ASP A 107 1.87 5.20 1.93
C ASP A 107 0.51 5.22 1.20
N GLY A 108 -0.44 6.05 1.65
CA GLY A 108 -1.75 6.21 1.02
C GLY A 108 -1.75 6.97 -0.31
N VAL A 109 -0.60 7.40 -0.85
CA VAL A 109 -0.56 8.24 -2.06
C VAL A 109 -1.13 7.55 -3.30
N GLY A 110 -0.95 6.23 -3.45
CA GLY A 110 -1.53 5.48 -4.56
C GLY A 110 -3.05 5.46 -4.48
N VAL A 111 -3.60 5.23 -3.28
CA VAL A 111 -5.03 5.33 -2.98
C VAL A 111 -5.56 6.75 -3.23
N LEU A 112 -4.82 7.78 -2.81
CA LEU A 112 -5.18 9.18 -3.04
C LEU A 112 -5.23 9.52 -4.52
N ALA A 113 -4.25 9.06 -5.30
CA ALA A 113 -4.19 9.30 -6.74
C ALA A 113 -5.46 8.76 -7.41
N VAL A 114 -5.80 7.49 -7.18
CA VAL A 114 -6.99 6.91 -7.80
C VAL A 114 -8.30 7.48 -7.26
N ALA A 115 -8.35 7.91 -6.00
CA ALA A 115 -9.52 8.63 -5.47
C ALA A 115 -9.73 9.97 -6.20
N LYS A 116 -8.65 10.72 -6.48
CA LYS A 116 -8.71 11.95 -7.28
C LYS A 116 -9.12 11.69 -8.74
N LEU A 117 -8.72 10.55 -9.32
CA LEU A 117 -9.09 10.17 -10.69
C LEU A 117 -10.61 10.06 -10.90
N VAL A 118 -11.33 9.59 -9.88
CA VAL A 118 -12.78 9.30 -9.96
C VAL A 118 -13.65 10.31 -9.21
N LYS A 119 -13.06 11.35 -8.61
CA LYS A 119 -13.75 12.27 -7.70
C LYS A 119 -14.99 12.92 -8.34
N ASP A 120 -14.83 13.44 -9.55
CA ASP A 120 -15.87 14.22 -10.24
C ASP A 120 -16.59 13.43 -11.35
N LEU A 121 -16.47 12.09 -11.33
CA LEU A 121 -17.05 11.20 -12.33
C LEU A 121 -18.23 10.40 -11.75
N GLU A 122 -19.25 10.16 -12.57
CA GLU A 122 -20.28 9.18 -12.24
C GLU A 122 -19.63 7.80 -12.15
N LYS A 123 -19.82 7.14 -11.00
CA LYS A 123 -19.10 5.91 -10.67
C LYS A 123 -19.99 4.87 -10.02
N LYS A 124 -19.88 3.63 -10.49
CA LYS A 124 -20.47 2.48 -9.82
C LYS A 124 -19.42 1.89 -8.87
N THR A 125 -19.74 1.85 -7.58
CA THR A 125 -18.82 1.32 -6.56
C THR A 125 -19.31 -0.03 -6.04
N TYR A 126 -18.42 -1.02 -5.96
CA TYR A 126 -18.70 -2.30 -5.30
C TYR A 126 -17.42 -2.90 -4.70
N GLU A 127 -17.59 -3.79 -3.72
CA GLU A 127 -16.49 -4.55 -3.11
C GLU A 127 -16.17 -5.80 -3.94
N ILE A 128 -14.89 -6.05 -4.21
CA ILE A 128 -14.43 -7.19 -5.02
C ILE A 128 -13.66 -8.24 -4.20
N ALA A 129 -13.02 -7.80 -3.12
CA ALA A 129 -12.26 -8.62 -2.18
C ALA A 129 -12.25 -7.93 -0.81
N LYS A 130 -11.80 -8.63 0.23
CA LYS A 130 -11.70 -8.08 1.60
C LYS A 130 -11.04 -6.70 1.56
N ASP A 131 -11.76 -5.70 2.07
CA ASP A 131 -11.29 -4.32 2.19
C ASP A 131 -10.84 -3.68 0.87
N THR A 132 -11.36 -4.17 -0.27
CA THR A 132 -10.97 -3.74 -1.62
C THR A 132 -12.19 -3.41 -2.45
N VAL A 133 -12.27 -2.16 -2.92
CA VAL A 133 -13.37 -1.66 -3.76
C VAL A 133 -12.92 -1.39 -5.17
N VAL A 134 -13.89 -1.46 -6.07
CA VAL A 134 -13.76 -1.09 -7.47
C VAL A 134 -14.77 0.02 -7.76
N GLN A 135 -14.28 1.08 -8.40
CA GLN A 135 -15.07 2.20 -8.88
C GLN A 135 -15.00 2.18 -10.41
N GLU A 136 -16.11 1.83 -11.06
CA GLU A 136 -16.20 1.82 -12.52
C GLU A 136 -16.55 3.21 -13.03
N VAL A 137 -15.72 3.75 -13.91
CA VAL A 137 -15.94 5.05 -14.55
C VAL A 137 -15.70 4.96 -16.06
N SER A 138 -16.26 5.92 -16.80
CA SER A 138 -15.95 6.11 -18.22
C SER A 138 -15.07 7.34 -18.37
N LEU A 139 -13.97 7.21 -19.11
CA LEU A 139 -13.06 8.30 -19.43
C LEU A 139 -12.77 8.28 -20.94
N ASP A 140 -13.12 9.36 -21.64
CA ASP A 140 -12.88 9.50 -23.09
C ASP A 140 -13.39 8.27 -23.88
N GLY A 141 -14.58 7.75 -23.55
CA GLY A 141 -15.17 6.57 -24.21
C GLY A 141 -14.51 5.22 -23.86
N ARG A 142 -13.63 5.17 -22.86
CA ARG A 142 -12.94 3.98 -22.35
C ARG A 142 -13.44 3.63 -20.97
N ARG A 143 -13.56 2.34 -20.65
CA ARG A 143 -13.99 1.89 -19.32
C ARG A 143 -12.79 1.78 -18.40
N LEU A 144 -12.82 2.43 -17.25
CA LEU A 144 -11.80 2.30 -16.22
C LEU A 144 -12.37 1.55 -15.01
N LEU A 145 -11.65 0.52 -14.60
CA LEU A 145 -11.91 -0.21 -13.37
C LEU A 145 -10.89 0.24 -12.35
N VAL A 146 -11.29 1.19 -11.51
CA VAL A 146 -10.41 1.82 -10.54
C VAL A 146 -10.47 1.04 -9.23
N LEU A 147 -9.37 0.39 -8.87
CA LEU A 147 -9.28 -0.47 -7.68
C LEU A 147 -8.51 0.25 -6.57
N ARG A 148 -9.02 0.19 -5.33
CA ARG A 148 -8.33 0.71 -4.15
C ARG A 148 -8.81 0.04 -2.85
N ALA A 149 -8.07 0.22 -1.76
CA ALA A 149 -8.51 -0.18 -0.43
C ALA A 149 -9.72 0.67 0.06
N VAL A 150 -10.61 0.08 0.86
CA VAL A 150 -11.77 0.77 1.49
C VAL A 150 -11.26 1.80 2.50
N GLY A 151 -11.75 3.03 2.42
CA GLY A 151 -11.47 4.09 3.40
C GLY A 151 -12.76 4.78 3.90
N PRO A 152 -12.68 5.69 4.89
CA PRO A 152 -11.47 6.36 5.38
C PRO A 152 -10.75 5.66 6.54
N GLY A 153 -11.26 4.53 7.04
CA GLY A 153 -10.52 3.70 7.99
C GLY A 153 -9.22 3.17 7.38
N GLY A 154 -8.21 2.89 8.20
CA GLY A 154 -6.92 2.43 7.68
C GLY A 154 -6.94 0.97 7.24
N ALA A 155 -6.95 0.72 5.94
CA ALA A 155 -6.86 -0.61 5.33
C ALA A 155 -5.89 -0.62 4.14
N VAL A 156 -5.25 -1.74 3.87
CA VAL A 156 -4.39 -1.95 2.69
C VAL A 156 -5.13 -2.72 1.58
N GLY A 157 -6.15 -3.50 1.95
CA GLY A 157 -6.93 -4.32 1.01
C GLY A 157 -6.14 -5.51 0.46
N LYS A 158 -6.70 -6.14 -0.58
CA LYS A 158 -6.16 -7.28 -1.33
C LYS A 158 -6.15 -6.96 -2.82
N PRO A 159 -5.29 -6.03 -3.27
CA PRO A 159 -5.29 -5.55 -4.65
C PRO A 159 -5.02 -6.67 -5.66
N GLY A 160 -4.14 -7.62 -5.36
CA GLY A 160 -3.86 -8.73 -6.27
C GLY A 160 -5.03 -9.68 -6.45
N GLU A 161 -5.80 -9.92 -5.38
CA GLU A 161 -7.04 -10.69 -5.46
C GLU A 161 -8.12 -9.92 -6.25
N GLY A 162 -8.24 -8.62 -6.02
CA GLY A 162 -9.20 -7.79 -6.75
C GLY A 162 -8.90 -7.71 -8.24
N VAL A 163 -7.64 -7.48 -8.64
CA VAL A 163 -7.22 -7.49 -10.05
C VAL A 163 -7.46 -8.86 -10.69
N ARG A 164 -7.13 -9.96 -10.00
CA ARG A 164 -7.39 -11.33 -10.49
C ARG A 164 -8.87 -11.54 -10.81
N LYS A 165 -9.77 -11.18 -9.88
CA LYS A 165 -11.22 -11.32 -10.07
C LYS A 165 -11.75 -10.41 -11.19
N LEU A 166 -11.25 -9.18 -11.31
CA LEU A 166 -11.62 -8.27 -12.40
C LEU A 166 -11.20 -8.83 -13.76
N MET A 167 -9.98 -9.35 -13.87
CA MET A 167 -9.47 -9.99 -15.09
C MET A 167 -10.28 -11.24 -15.47
N GLU A 168 -10.78 -11.99 -14.49
CA GLU A 168 -11.66 -13.14 -14.72
C GLU A 168 -13.06 -12.73 -15.19
N ALA A 169 -13.62 -11.65 -14.62
CA ALA A 169 -14.95 -11.15 -14.96
C ALA A 169 -15.01 -10.44 -16.32
N GLU A 170 -13.98 -9.66 -16.66
CA GLU A 170 -13.95 -8.86 -17.90
C GLU A 170 -13.44 -9.63 -19.13
N GLY A 171 -12.77 -10.75 -18.92
CA GLY A 171 -12.18 -11.55 -19.99
C GLY A 171 -11.13 -10.76 -20.78
N GLU A 172 -11.27 -10.73 -22.11
CA GLU A 172 -10.28 -10.13 -23.01
C GLU A 172 -10.42 -8.60 -23.20
N LYS A 173 -11.40 -7.98 -22.52
CA LYS A 173 -11.66 -6.54 -22.64
C LYS A 173 -10.57 -5.68 -22.00
N VAL A 174 -9.86 -6.22 -21.01
CA VAL A 174 -8.80 -5.50 -20.31
C VAL A 174 -7.54 -5.46 -21.17
N LYS A 175 -7.07 -4.25 -21.51
CA LYS A 175 -5.89 -4.04 -22.36
C LYS A 175 -4.67 -3.46 -21.65
N ALA A 176 -4.85 -2.97 -20.43
CA ALA A 176 -3.74 -2.49 -19.61
C ALA A 176 -4.10 -2.61 -18.14
N ILE A 177 -3.10 -2.93 -17.32
CA ILE A 177 -3.15 -2.82 -15.87
C ILE A 177 -2.12 -1.78 -15.47
N ILE A 178 -2.56 -0.75 -14.73
CA ILE A 178 -1.73 0.34 -14.25
C ILE A 178 -1.76 0.33 -12.73
N THR A 179 -0.60 0.28 -12.09
CA THR A 179 -0.45 0.30 -10.64
C THR A 179 0.20 1.60 -10.19
N ILE A 180 -0.31 2.18 -9.11
CA ILE A 180 0.23 3.40 -8.50
C ILE A 180 0.48 3.10 -7.03
N ASP A 181 1.73 3.21 -6.60
CA ASP A 181 2.14 2.91 -5.22
C ASP A 181 3.15 3.94 -4.71
N ALA A 182 3.32 3.99 -3.39
CA ALA A 182 4.47 4.62 -2.79
C ALA A 182 5.69 3.69 -2.87
N GLY A 183 6.90 4.26 -2.81
CA GLY A 183 8.12 3.47 -2.75
C GLY A 183 9.24 4.17 -2.00
N LEU A 184 10.09 3.38 -1.35
CA LEU A 184 11.19 3.93 -0.58
C LEU A 184 12.23 4.57 -1.51
N LYS A 185 12.50 5.84 -1.25
CA LYS A 185 13.52 6.63 -1.92
C LYS A 185 14.90 6.31 -1.33
N LEU A 186 15.94 6.43 -2.16
CA LEU A 186 17.31 6.51 -1.64
C LEU A 186 17.61 7.93 -1.14
N GLU A 187 18.66 8.08 -0.32
CA GLU A 187 19.01 9.35 0.31
C GLU A 187 19.31 10.46 -0.71
N GLY A 188 19.82 10.09 -1.88
CA GLY A 188 20.05 11.02 -3.00
C GLY A 188 18.82 11.38 -3.82
N GLU A 189 17.65 10.82 -3.50
CA GLU A 189 16.42 11.02 -4.25
C GLU A 189 15.44 11.95 -3.56
N GLU A 190 14.72 12.71 -4.38
CA GLU A 190 13.74 13.68 -3.91
C GLU A 190 12.42 13.00 -3.50
N THR A 191 11.87 13.44 -2.38
CA THR A 191 10.51 13.08 -1.96
C THR A 191 9.49 13.60 -2.98
N GLY A 192 8.55 12.75 -3.39
CA GLY A 192 7.53 13.04 -4.40
C GLY A 192 8.04 12.87 -5.84
N LYS A 193 9.27 12.40 -6.04
CA LYS A 193 9.76 12.00 -7.38
C LYS A 193 8.91 10.85 -7.89
N ILE A 194 8.47 10.96 -9.14
CA ILE A 194 7.65 9.95 -9.81
C ILE A 194 8.57 9.11 -10.69
N VAL A 195 8.55 7.80 -10.49
CA VAL A 195 9.22 6.84 -11.34
C VAL A 195 8.17 6.01 -12.07
N GLU A 196 8.39 5.83 -13.37
CA GLU A 196 7.51 5.11 -14.27
C GLU A 196 8.26 3.89 -14.81
N GLY A 197 7.57 2.75 -14.88
CA GLY A 197 8.18 1.50 -15.32
C GLY A 197 7.18 0.46 -15.78
N VAL A 198 7.71 -0.68 -16.22
CA VAL A 198 6.93 -1.86 -16.62
C VAL A 198 6.92 -2.86 -15.47
N GLY A 199 5.74 -3.42 -15.19
CA GLY A 199 5.52 -4.37 -14.11
C GLY A 199 4.51 -3.87 -13.08
N VAL A 200 4.61 -4.39 -11.86
CA VAL A 200 3.67 -4.11 -10.76
C VAL A 200 4.40 -3.42 -9.62
N ALA A 201 3.94 -2.22 -9.27
CA ALA A 201 4.32 -1.53 -8.05
C ALA A 201 3.30 -1.89 -6.96
N VAL A 202 3.70 -2.81 -6.07
CA VAL A 202 2.96 -3.17 -4.86
C VAL A 202 3.98 -3.47 -3.76
N GLY A 203 3.85 -2.79 -2.62
CA GLY A 203 4.60 -3.07 -1.39
C GLY A 203 4.26 -4.43 -0.75
N GLY A 204 4.87 -4.68 0.42
CA GLY A 204 4.63 -5.89 1.21
C GLY A 204 5.44 -7.12 0.76
N ILE A 205 4.94 -8.31 1.09
CA ILE A 205 5.67 -9.58 0.96
C ILE A 205 5.64 -10.20 -0.45
N GLY A 206 5.06 -9.50 -1.43
CA GLY A 206 5.07 -9.91 -2.83
C GLY A 206 3.94 -10.84 -3.30
N ILE A 207 2.94 -11.12 -2.45
CA ILE A 207 1.78 -11.95 -2.81
C ILE A 207 0.93 -11.28 -3.87
N ASP A 208 0.51 -10.04 -3.63
CA ASP A 208 -0.32 -9.28 -4.58
C ASP A 208 0.40 -9.06 -5.90
N LYS A 209 1.70 -8.71 -5.82
CA LYS A 209 2.57 -8.60 -7.00
C LYS A 209 2.55 -9.88 -7.84
N TYR A 210 2.77 -11.03 -7.21
CA TYR A 210 2.76 -12.32 -7.88
C TYR A 210 1.41 -12.60 -8.57
N LYS A 211 0.30 -12.41 -7.86
CA LYS A 211 -1.05 -12.66 -8.41
C LYS A 211 -1.33 -11.80 -9.65
N ILE A 212 -0.96 -10.52 -9.61
CA ILE A 212 -1.16 -9.59 -10.74
C ILE A 212 -0.27 -9.98 -11.92
N GLU A 213 1.02 -10.24 -11.67
CA GLU A 213 1.96 -10.65 -12.73
C GLU A 213 1.54 -11.97 -13.38
N GLU A 214 1.08 -12.95 -12.59
CA GLU A 214 0.64 -14.25 -13.07
C GLU A 214 -0.60 -14.12 -13.98
N ILE A 215 -1.63 -13.39 -13.54
CA ILE A 215 -2.87 -13.24 -14.33
C ILE A 215 -2.63 -12.37 -15.58
N ALA A 216 -1.82 -11.32 -15.47
CA ALA A 216 -1.45 -10.48 -16.60
C ALA A 216 -0.68 -11.27 -17.67
N LYS A 217 0.29 -12.12 -17.24
CA LYS A 217 1.01 -13.02 -18.13
C LYS A 217 0.07 -14.03 -18.80
N LYS A 218 -0.82 -14.68 -18.04
CA LYS A 218 -1.80 -15.64 -18.59
C LYS A 218 -2.70 -15.03 -19.66
N ARG A 219 -3.02 -13.74 -19.54
CA ARG A 219 -3.91 -13.00 -20.45
C ARG A 219 -3.16 -12.13 -21.47
N ASN A 220 -1.83 -12.15 -21.46
CA ASN A 220 -0.98 -11.30 -22.29
C ASN A 220 -1.32 -9.80 -22.22
N VAL A 221 -1.61 -9.30 -21.01
CA VAL A 221 -1.95 -7.89 -20.75
C VAL A 221 -0.71 -7.15 -20.23
N PRO A 222 -0.35 -5.99 -20.83
CA PRO A 222 0.78 -5.20 -20.37
C PRO A 222 0.54 -4.58 -18.98
N LEU A 223 1.63 -4.49 -18.22
CA LEU A 223 1.67 -3.97 -16.86
C LEU A 223 2.49 -2.68 -16.81
N TYR A 224 1.89 -1.63 -16.26
CA TYR A 224 2.54 -0.34 -16.04
C TYR A 224 2.52 -0.01 -14.55
N ALA A 225 3.61 0.59 -14.07
CA ALA A 225 3.81 0.93 -12.68
C ALA A 225 4.26 2.38 -12.54
N PHE A 226 3.64 3.08 -11.61
CA PHE A 226 4.07 4.37 -11.10
C PHE A 226 4.42 4.24 -9.64
N VAL A 227 5.63 4.66 -9.28
CA VAL A 227 6.13 4.70 -7.91
C VAL A 227 6.37 6.15 -7.52
N ILE A 228 5.77 6.58 -6.40
CA ILE A 228 6.01 7.89 -5.81
C ILE A 228 6.98 7.73 -4.65
N TYR A 229 8.13 8.39 -4.74
CA TYR A 229 9.21 8.21 -3.78
C TYR A 229 9.00 8.96 -2.46
N GLU A 230 9.26 8.26 -1.36
CA GLU A 230 9.17 8.77 0.01
C GLU A 230 10.18 8.05 0.92
N SER A 231 10.52 8.64 2.06
CA SER A 231 11.30 7.96 3.08
C SER A 231 10.43 7.02 3.94
N ILE A 232 11.06 6.12 4.69
CA ILE A 232 10.35 5.27 5.67
C ILE A 232 9.53 6.12 6.65
N ALA A 233 10.07 7.27 7.07
CA ALA A 233 9.35 8.17 7.96
C ALA A 233 8.12 8.78 7.27
N GLU A 234 8.29 9.23 6.03
CA GLU A 234 7.21 9.85 5.24
C GLU A 234 6.06 8.87 4.95
N ALA A 235 6.36 7.58 4.76
CA ALA A 235 5.37 6.54 4.52
C ALA A 235 4.34 6.40 5.65
N ILE A 236 4.78 6.56 6.91
CA ILE A 236 3.94 6.31 8.09
C ILE A 236 3.49 7.58 8.81
N THR A 237 4.03 8.75 8.46
CA THR A 237 3.69 10.06 9.03
C THR A 237 2.65 10.79 8.17
N PRO A 238 2.04 11.89 8.64
CA PRO A 238 1.09 12.66 7.83
C PRO A 238 1.67 13.04 6.47
N MET A 239 0.91 12.78 5.41
CA MET A 239 1.36 12.91 4.03
C MET A 239 1.90 14.31 3.74
N ARG A 240 3.15 14.39 3.25
CA ARG A 240 3.76 15.67 2.86
C ARG A 240 3.09 16.23 1.61
N GLU A 241 3.08 17.55 1.51
CA GLU A 241 2.50 18.26 0.36
C GLU A 241 3.15 17.85 -0.98
N SER A 242 4.46 17.59 -0.99
CA SER A 242 5.19 17.13 -2.19
C SER A 242 4.66 15.78 -2.69
N ILE A 243 4.35 14.85 -1.78
CA ILE A 243 3.77 13.53 -2.09
C ILE A 243 2.34 13.69 -2.58
N ALA A 244 1.52 14.49 -1.90
CA ALA A 244 0.14 14.76 -2.29
C ALA A 244 0.03 15.42 -3.68
N LYS A 245 0.96 16.33 -4.02
CA LYS A 245 1.07 16.96 -5.35
C LYS A 245 1.60 16.00 -6.41
N ALA A 246 2.43 15.03 -6.04
CA ALA A 246 2.89 14.00 -6.97
C ALA A 246 1.72 13.13 -7.47
N ALA A 247 0.72 12.87 -6.62
CA ALA A 247 -0.49 12.16 -7.02
C ALA A 247 -1.18 12.83 -8.24
N ASP A 248 -1.30 14.17 -8.25
CA ASP A 248 -1.91 14.90 -9.37
C ASP A 248 -1.12 14.74 -10.67
N LYS A 249 0.22 14.82 -10.57
CA LYS A 249 1.12 14.66 -11.71
C LYS A 249 1.11 13.23 -12.26
N VAL A 250 0.99 12.21 -11.39
CA VAL A 250 0.86 10.82 -11.82
C VAL A 250 -0.41 10.62 -12.62
N LEU A 251 -1.53 11.24 -12.22
CA LEU A 251 -2.80 11.07 -12.94
C LEU A 251 -2.73 11.53 -14.40
N GLU A 252 -2.02 12.62 -14.68
CA GLU A 252 -1.85 13.07 -16.06
C GLU A 252 -1.06 12.06 -16.91
N LYS A 253 -0.05 11.42 -16.32
CA LYS A 253 0.70 10.33 -16.97
C LYS A 253 -0.17 9.08 -17.17
N VAL A 254 -0.96 8.69 -16.17
CA VAL A 254 -1.89 7.56 -16.23
C VAL A 254 -2.90 7.77 -17.36
N LYS A 255 -3.51 8.96 -17.45
CA LYS A 255 -4.44 9.32 -18.54
C LYS A 255 -3.76 9.24 -19.92
N ALA A 256 -2.50 9.67 -20.03
CA ALA A 256 -1.74 9.56 -21.27
C ALA A 256 -1.53 8.09 -21.69
N ILE A 257 -1.11 7.21 -20.77
CA ILE A 257 -0.97 5.77 -21.05
C ILE A 257 -2.31 5.16 -21.47
N ILE A 258 -3.40 5.50 -20.79
CA ILE A 258 -4.74 4.98 -21.13
C ILE A 258 -5.11 5.39 -22.57
N ARG A 259 -4.89 6.65 -22.96
CA ARG A 259 -5.19 7.12 -24.31
C ARG A 259 -4.33 6.45 -25.39
N GLU A 260 -3.07 6.18 -25.08
CA GLU A 260 -2.12 5.56 -26.01
C GLU A 260 -2.33 4.05 -26.16
N LYS A 261 -2.58 3.34 -25.05
CA LYS A 261 -2.56 1.88 -25.00
C LYS A 261 -3.93 1.22 -25.04
N VAL A 262 -4.99 1.96 -24.72
CA VAL A 262 -6.36 1.45 -24.65
C VAL A 262 -7.24 2.19 -25.65
N ARG A 263 -7.95 1.46 -26.51
CA ARG A 263 -8.86 2.01 -27.51
C ARG A 263 -10.22 2.29 -26.90
N GLU A 264 -11.01 3.11 -27.56
CA GLU A 264 -12.40 3.35 -27.16
C GLU A 264 -13.20 2.03 -27.14
N GLY A 265 -14.05 1.87 -26.13
CA GLY A 265 -14.78 0.63 -25.87
C GLY A 265 -13.97 -0.47 -25.16
N GLU A 266 -12.65 -0.32 -25.01
CA GLU A 266 -11.80 -1.24 -24.24
C GLU A 266 -11.68 -0.81 -22.77
N THR A 267 -11.18 -1.73 -21.94
CA THR A 267 -11.09 -1.57 -20.49
C THR A 267 -9.64 -1.43 -20.02
N ALA A 268 -9.39 -0.53 -19.07
CA ALA A 268 -8.15 -0.47 -18.29
C ALA A 268 -8.43 -0.70 -16.81
N ILE A 269 -7.53 -1.42 -16.12
CA ILE A 269 -7.54 -1.51 -14.67
C ILE A 269 -6.52 -0.50 -14.13
N VAL A 270 -6.94 0.36 -13.20
CA VAL A 270 -6.06 1.30 -12.51
C VAL A 270 -6.13 1.01 -11.01
N ALA A 271 -5.07 0.44 -10.44
CA ALA A 271 -5.01 0.07 -9.04
C ALA A 271 -4.16 1.08 -8.25
N GLY A 272 -4.80 1.76 -7.30
CA GLY A 272 -4.12 2.57 -6.30
C GLY A 272 -3.82 1.72 -5.07
N ILE A 273 -2.55 1.57 -4.79
CA ILE A 273 -2.01 0.73 -3.72
C ILE A 273 -1.63 1.62 -2.52
N GLY A 274 -1.68 1.04 -1.32
CA GLY A 274 -1.33 1.71 -0.07
C GLY A 274 -2.48 1.77 0.93
N ASN A 275 -2.18 2.35 2.09
CA ASN A 275 -3.14 2.49 3.18
C ASN A 275 -4.22 3.56 2.90
N SER A 276 -5.48 3.23 3.10
CA SER A 276 -6.64 4.10 2.87
C SER A 276 -6.97 5.07 4.02
N ILE A 277 -6.19 5.09 5.10
CA ILE A 277 -6.46 5.96 6.25
C ILE A 277 -6.63 7.42 5.83
N GLY A 278 -7.70 8.04 6.29
CA GLY A 278 -8.00 9.45 6.00
C GLY A 278 -8.39 9.73 4.53
N ILE A 279 -8.50 8.71 3.68
CA ILE A 279 -8.85 8.83 2.25
C ILE A 279 -10.25 8.24 1.99
N GLY A 280 -11.25 9.11 2.02
CA GLY A 280 -12.66 8.76 1.82
C GLY A 280 -13.02 8.31 0.41
N MET A 281 -14.18 7.65 0.25
CA MET A 281 -14.67 7.07 -1.02
C MET A 281 -15.48 8.03 -1.90
N THR A 282 -15.77 9.24 -1.42
CA THR A 282 -16.58 10.27 -2.11
C THR A 282 -15.95 10.76 -3.39
#